data_AF-A0A3N5WAC2-F1
#
_entry.id   AF-A0A3N5WAC2-F1
#
_cell.length_a   1.000
_cell.length_b   1.000
_cell.length_c   1.000
_cell.angle_alpha   90.00
_cell.angle_beta   90.00
_cell.angle_gamma   90.00
#
_symmetry.space_group_name_H-M   'P 1'
#
loop_
_entity.id
_entity.type
_entity.pdbx_description
1 polymer ?
#
loop_
_entity_poly.entity_id
_entity_poly.type
_entity_poly.pdbx_seq_one_letter_code
_entity_poly.pdbx_strand_id
1 'polypeptide(L)'
;MFHGTIRSGALADQLSARFHDRQHRTSVERYGDSALAQIGSKHGTPVSVHIADLAGGVLVTMSRDRDWLDRTADAGEMLERAASSAASLLALIPDVIGELRKEDLVPAIWNAINELMALSRALAGEVESPLNPIVCTYCGTANPAELELCQSCGGPLPVDLPRVCPKCERGHTSQALFCQACGTRLVEG
;
A
#
# COMPACT_ATOMS: atom_id res chain seq x y z
N MET A 1 -2.93 2.98 2.20
CA MET A 1 -1.63 3.53 1.75
C MET A 1 -0.66 2.38 1.64
N PHE A 2 0.02 2.25 0.51
CA PHE A 2 1.03 1.21 0.30
C PHE A 2 2.41 1.85 0.25
N HIS A 3 3.34 1.33 1.05
CA HIS A 3 4.72 1.83 1.11
C HIS A 3 5.59 1.20 0.02
N GLY A 4 6.51 1.98 -0.54
CA GLY A 4 7.45 1.53 -1.56
C GLY A 4 7.87 2.64 -2.53
N THR A 5 8.72 2.31 -3.50
CA THR A 5 9.23 3.24 -4.51
C THR A 5 8.44 3.22 -5.82
N ILE A 6 7.43 2.35 -5.93
CA ILE A 6 6.59 2.25 -7.12
C ILE A 6 5.77 3.53 -7.31
N ARG A 7 5.81 4.06 -8.52
CA ARG A 7 5.08 5.26 -8.94
C ARG A 7 3.66 4.91 -9.39
N SER A 8 2.74 5.85 -9.25
CA SER A 8 1.33 5.73 -9.60
C SER A 8 1.11 5.21 -11.01
N GLY A 9 1.81 5.79 -11.99
CA GLY A 9 1.77 5.32 -13.39
C GLY A 9 2.26 3.89 -13.58
N ALA A 10 3.32 3.49 -12.88
CA ALA A 10 3.85 2.13 -12.98
C ALA A 10 2.89 1.09 -12.37
N LEU A 11 2.28 1.41 -11.22
CA LEU A 11 1.27 0.54 -10.61
C LEU A 11 0.03 0.42 -11.52
N ALA A 12 -0.44 1.54 -12.11
CA ALA A 12 -1.56 1.53 -13.04
C ALA A 12 -1.30 0.63 -14.27
N ASP A 13 -0.09 0.69 -14.83
CA ASP A 13 0.30 -0.12 -15.98
C ASP A 13 0.35 -1.61 -15.66
N GLN A 14 0.94 -1.96 -14.52
CA GLN A 14 1.01 -3.36 -14.08
C GLN A 14 -0.38 -3.93 -13.77
N LEU A 15 -1.26 -3.13 -13.15
CA LEU A 15 -2.65 -3.53 -12.95
C LEU A 15 -3.39 -3.72 -14.26
N SER A 16 -3.25 -2.78 -15.20
CA SER A 16 -3.85 -2.90 -16.52
C SER A 16 -3.38 -4.17 -17.24
N ALA A 17 -2.08 -4.44 -17.26
CA ALA A 17 -1.53 -5.64 -17.87
C ALA A 17 -2.04 -6.94 -17.21
N ARG A 18 -2.19 -6.95 -15.87
CA ARG A 18 -2.69 -8.11 -15.11
C ARG A 18 -4.13 -8.49 -15.49
N PHE A 19 -4.96 -7.50 -15.78
CA PHE A 19 -6.38 -7.68 -16.13
C PHE A 19 -6.67 -7.51 -17.62
N HIS A 20 -5.66 -7.36 -18.48
CA HIS A 20 -5.86 -7.27 -19.92
C HIS A 20 -5.99 -8.68 -20.53
N ASP A 21 -7.18 -9.27 -20.42
CA ASP A 21 -7.50 -10.60 -20.94
C ASP A 21 -8.77 -10.61 -21.83
N ARG A 22 -9.26 -11.80 -22.21
CA ARG A 22 -10.45 -11.93 -23.07
C ARG A 22 -11.78 -11.60 -22.37
N GLN A 23 -11.81 -11.62 -21.03
CA GLN A 23 -12.99 -11.43 -20.19
C GLN A 23 -13.08 -10.00 -19.62
N HIS A 24 -11.94 -9.32 -19.54
CA HIS A 24 -11.78 -8.01 -18.94
C HIS A 24 -11.30 -6.97 -19.95
N ARG A 25 -11.64 -5.71 -19.72
CA ARG A 25 -11.15 -4.56 -20.47
C ARG A 25 -10.54 -3.57 -19.50
N THR A 26 -9.41 -3.00 -19.89
CA THR A 26 -8.67 -2.04 -19.07
C THR A 26 -8.45 -0.74 -19.83
N SER A 27 -8.45 0.38 -19.10
CA SER A 27 -8.05 1.71 -19.57
C SER A 27 -7.17 2.36 -18.51
N VAL A 28 -6.15 3.11 -18.93
CA VAL A 28 -5.25 3.83 -18.01
C VAL A 28 -5.10 5.26 -18.47
N GLU A 29 -5.33 6.18 -17.55
CA GLU A 29 -5.08 7.61 -17.71
C GLU A 29 -4.06 8.05 -16.66
N ARG A 30 -3.09 8.89 -17.06
CA ARG A 30 -2.00 9.34 -16.18
C ARG A 30 -2.05 10.86 -16.06
N TYR A 31 -1.82 11.33 -14.85
CA TYR A 31 -1.94 12.72 -14.45
C TYR A 31 -0.77 13.08 -13.54
N GLY A 32 0.42 13.35 -14.10
CA GLY A 32 1.59 13.78 -13.33
C GLY A 32 1.99 12.83 -12.19
N ASP A 33 1.53 13.13 -10.98
CA ASP A 33 1.73 12.38 -9.73
C ASP A 33 0.64 11.31 -9.47
N SER A 34 -0.40 11.25 -10.28
CA SER A 34 -1.51 10.30 -10.12
C SER A 34 -1.82 9.53 -11.41
N ALA A 35 -2.55 8.44 -11.26
CA ALA A 35 -3.04 7.62 -12.35
C ALA A 35 -4.41 7.04 -12.02
N LEU A 36 -5.23 6.86 -13.06
CA LEU A 36 -6.53 6.22 -13.00
C LEU A 36 -6.50 4.98 -13.87
N ALA A 37 -6.69 3.81 -13.26
CA ALA A 37 -6.85 2.55 -13.98
C ALA A 37 -8.31 2.08 -13.87
N GLN A 38 -8.99 1.95 -15.01
CA GLN A 38 -10.34 1.42 -15.06
C GLN A 38 -10.30 -0.03 -15.54
N ILE A 39 -10.98 -0.93 -14.83
CA ILE A 39 -11.01 -2.36 -15.09
C ILE A 39 -12.47 -2.80 -15.10
N GLY A 40 -12.96 -3.27 -16.24
CA GLY A 40 -14.32 -3.76 -16.41
C GLY A 40 -14.36 -5.20 -16.90
N SER A 41 -15.42 -5.93 -16.57
CA SER A 41 -15.74 -7.21 -17.21
C SER A 41 -16.75 -7.01 -18.33
N LYS A 42 -16.90 -8.01 -19.23
CA LYS A 42 -17.81 -7.93 -20.39
C LYS A 42 -19.26 -7.53 -20.06
N HIS A 43 -19.73 -7.84 -18.85
CA HIS A 43 -21.13 -7.60 -18.44
C HIS A 43 -21.26 -6.89 -17.08
N GLY A 44 -20.16 -6.46 -16.46
CA GLY A 44 -20.15 -5.83 -15.14
C GLY A 44 -19.91 -4.33 -15.18
N THR A 45 -20.28 -3.63 -14.11
CA THR A 45 -19.88 -2.24 -13.89
C THR A 45 -18.37 -2.18 -13.72
N PRO A 46 -17.65 -1.33 -14.47
CA PRO A 46 -16.22 -1.19 -14.32
C PRO A 46 -15.85 -0.66 -12.94
N VAL A 47 -14.70 -1.11 -12.45
CA VAL A 47 -14.06 -0.62 -11.24
C VAL A 47 -12.99 0.38 -11.64
N SER A 48 -13.06 1.58 -11.07
CA SER A 48 -12.04 2.61 -11.21
C SER A 48 -11.08 2.53 -10.02
N VAL A 49 -9.79 2.51 -10.30
CA VAL A 49 -8.70 2.47 -9.32
C VAL A 49 -7.93 3.78 -9.43
N HIS A 50 -8.07 4.65 -8.43
CA HIS A 50 -7.33 5.90 -8.35
C HIS A 50 -6.05 5.65 -7.58
N ILE A 51 -4.93 6.13 -8.12
CA ILE A 51 -3.59 5.91 -7.58
C ILE A 51 -2.90 7.27 -7.52
N ALA A 52 -2.45 7.70 -6.35
CA ALA A 52 -1.72 8.96 -6.18
C ALA A 52 -0.37 8.70 -5.51
N ASP A 53 0.69 9.30 -6.02
CA ASP A 53 2.00 9.31 -5.38
C ASP A 53 1.94 10.10 -4.07
N LEU A 54 2.54 9.55 -3.02
CA LEU A 54 2.75 10.20 -1.73
C LEU A 54 4.21 10.07 -1.33
N ALA A 55 4.67 10.92 -0.40
CA ALA A 55 5.99 10.74 0.21
C ALA A 55 6.06 9.36 0.90
N GLY A 56 6.86 8.45 0.35
CA GLY A 56 7.04 7.09 0.87
C GLY A 56 6.11 6.01 0.29
N GLY A 57 5.34 6.29 -0.78
CA GLY A 57 4.56 5.26 -1.47
C GLY A 57 3.41 5.79 -2.33
N VAL A 58 2.33 5.01 -2.38
CA VAL A 58 1.12 5.35 -3.14
C VAL A 58 -0.15 5.21 -2.29
N LEU A 59 -1.07 6.14 -2.49
CA LEU A 59 -2.46 6.01 -2.06
C LEU A 59 -3.25 5.35 -3.17
N VAL A 60 -4.04 4.34 -2.80
CA VAL A 60 -4.96 3.68 -3.72
C VAL A 60 -6.37 3.79 -3.16
N THR A 61 -7.31 4.24 -3.98
CA THR A 61 -8.75 4.16 -3.71
C THR A 61 -9.45 3.50 -4.89
N MET A 62 -10.63 2.93 -4.64
CA MET A 62 -11.40 2.23 -5.65
C MET A 62 -12.86 2.66 -5.60
N SER A 63 -13.49 2.80 -6.75
CA SER A 63 -14.91 3.11 -6.90
C SER A 63 -15.54 2.23 -7.97
N ARG A 64 -16.83 1.93 -7.80
CA ARG A 64 -17.67 1.30 -8.83
C ARG A 64 -18.62 2.37 -9.32
N ASP A 65 -18.38 2.91 -10.51
CA ASP A 65 -19.24 3.96 -11.04
C ASP A 65 -19.55 3.73 -12.52
N ARG A 66 -20.78 4.05 -12.93
CA ARG A 66 -21.24 3.95 -14.32
C ARG A 66 -21.00 5.24 -15.10
N ASP A 67 -20.96 6.38 -14.40
CA ASP A 67 -20.94 7.70 -15.00
C ASP A 67 -19.77 8.50 -14.43
N TRP A 68 -18.62 8.34 -15.07
CA TRP A 68 -17.80 9.38 -15.73
C TRP A 68 -17.71 10.82 -15.22
N LEU A 69 -18.56 11.36 -14.33
CA LEU A 69 -18.84 12.80 -14.20
C LEU A 69 -17.59 13.69 -14.41
N ASP A 70 -17.50 14.12 -15.67
CA ASP A 70 -16.64 15.11 -16.30
C ASP A 70 -15.23 15.30 -15.73
N ARG A 71 -14.25 15.02 -16.59
CA ARG A 71 -13.05 15.83 -16.84
C ARG A 71 -12.76 16.96 -15.83
N THR A 72 -11.50 16.97 -15.38
CA THR A 72 -10.80 18.05 -14.64
C THR A 72 -11.22 18.26 -13.18
N ALA A 73 -10.87 17.31 -12.31
CA ALA A 73 -10.47 17.67 -10.96
C ALA A 73 -8.94 17.52 -10.90
N ASP A 74 -8.24 18.65 -10.96
CA ASP A 74 -6.79 18.70 -10.73
C ASP A 74 -6.51 17.99 -9.40
N ALA A 75 -5.51 17.10 -9.34
CA ALA A 75 -5.22 16.32 -8.13
C ALA A 75 -5.03 17.21 -6.88
N GLY A 76 -4.67 18.49 -7.08
CA GLY A 76 -4.63 19.53 -6.05
C GLY A 76 -5.96 19.78 -5.34
N GLU A 77 -7.10 19.78 -6.03
CA GLU A 77 -8.40 20.05 -5.41
C GLU A 77 -8.87 18.87 -4.53
N MET A 78 -8.49 17.64 -4.90
CA MET A 78 -8.71 16.45 -4.09
C MET A 78 -7.84 16.43 -2.83
N LEU A 79 -6.58 16.86 -2.93
CA LEU A 79 -5.67 17.01 -1.79
C LEU A 79 -6.10 18.12 -0.82
N GLU A 80 -6.58 19.27 -1.33
CA GLU A 80 -7.07 20.37 -0.50
C GLU A 80 -8.36 20.01 0.27
N ARG A 81 -9.27 19.26 -0.35
CA ARG A 81 -10.46 18.73 0.33
C ARG A 81 -10.14 17.67 1.38
N ALA A 82 -9.14 16.82 1.13
CA ALA A 82 -8.67 15.84 2.11
C ALA A 82 -7.98 16.51 3.31
N ALA A 83 -7.30 17.63 3.09
CA ALA A 83 -6.64 18.40 4.15
C ALA A 83 -7.62 19.18 5.04
N SER A 84 -8.80 19.56 4.52
CA SER A 84 -9.72 20.47 5.21
C SER A 84 -10.76 19.79 6.10
N SER A 85 -11.09 18.51 5.90
CA SER A 85 -11.98 17.80 6.85
C SER A 85 -11.85 16.27 6.78
N ALA A 86 -11.43 15.66 7.90
CA ALA A 86 -11.34 14.21 8.05
C ALA A 86 -12.72 13.50 7.96
N ALA A 87 -13.81 14.23 8.17
CA ALA A 87 -15.18 13.72 8.06
C ALA A 87 -15.64 13.50 6.60
N SER A 88 -14.99 14.15 5.63
CA SER A 88 -15.32 14.02 4.20
C SER A 88 -14.94 12.66 3.62
N LEU A 89 -13.97 11.96 4.23
CA LEU A 89 -13.57 10.61 3.82
C LEU A 89 -14.58 9.53 4.21
N LEU A 90 -15.42 9.78 5.23
CA LEU A 90 -16.42 8.83 5.73
C LEU A 90 -17.76 8.89 4.98
N ALA A 91 -18.01 9.95 4.21
CA ALA A 91 -19.24 10.09 3.41
C ALA A 91 -19.19 9.39 2.04
N LEU A 92 -18.07 8.76 1.68
CA LEU A 92 -17.83 8.11 0.39
C LEU A 92 -18.11 6.59 0.39
N ILE A 93 -18.82 6.07 1.40
CA ILE A 93 -19.26 4.68 1.43
C ILE A 93 -20.76 4.62 1.17
N PRO A 94 -21.23 4.35 -0.07
CA PRO A 94 -22.57 3.81 -0.25
C PRO A 94 -22.55 2.31 0.06
N ASP A 95 -23.43 1.91 0.97
CA ASP A 95 -23.89 0.53 1.13
C ASP A 95 -24.52 0.05 -0.18
N VAL A 96 -23.96 -0.98 -0.82
CA VAL A 96 -24.77 -1.85 -1.70
C VAL A 96 -24.28 -3.30 -1.64
N ILE A 97 -25.10 -4.13 -1.00
CA ILE A 97 -25.15 -5.58 -1.15
C ILE A 97 -25.95 -5.90 -2.43
N GLY A 98 -25.44 -6.83 -3.24
CA GLY A 98 -26.27 -7.72 -4.08
C GLY A 98 -25.94 -7.73 -5.57
N GLU A 99 -25.09 -8.68 -6.00
CA GLU A 99 -25.44 -9.70 -7.00
C GLU A 99 -24.32 -10.77 -7.04
N LEU A 100 -24.65 -12.02 -6.69
CA LEU A 100 -23.73 -13.15 -6.80
C LEU A 100 -23.66 -13.64 -8.26
N ARG A 101 -22.50 -13.51 -8.93
CA ARG A 101 -21.70 -14.63 -9.54
C ARG A 101 -20.57 -14.21 -10.50
N LYS A 102 -19.50 -15.03 -10.41
CA LYS A 102 -18.22 -15.14 -11.15
C LYS A 102 -17.25 -13.94 -11.04
N GLU A 103 -16.34 -14.12 -10.08
CA GLU A 103 -15.25 -13.24 -9.61
C GLU A 103 -15.66 -11.81 -9.26
N ASP A 104 -15.77 -11.53 -7.95
CA ASP A 104 -15.83 -10.16 -7.47
C ASP A 104 -14.53 -9.43 -7.85
N LEU A 105 -14.65 -8.53 -8.83
CA LEU A 105 -13.52 -7.81 -9.42
C LEU A 105 -12.76 -6.96 -8.40
N VAL A 106 -13.45 -6.41 -7.40
CA VAL A 106 -12.83 -5.58 -6.36
C VAL A 106 -11.82 -6.37 -5.50
N PRO A 107 -12.20 -7.50 -4.85
CA PRO A 107 -11.25 -8.40 -4.21
C PRO A 107 -10.09 -8.85 -5.13
N ALA A 108 -10.37 -9.17 -6.39
CA ALA A 108 -9.35 -9.59 -7.34
C ALA A 108 -8.32 -8.48 -7.59
N ILE A 109 -8.78 -7.24 -7.82
CA ILE A 109 -7.93 -6.07 -7.98
C ILE A 109 -7.13 -5.82 -6.70
N TRP A 110 -7.76 -5.90 -5.53
CA TRP A 110 -7.07 -5.69 -4.25
C TRP A 110 -5.93 -6.71 -4.04
N ASN A 111 -6.19 -7.98 -4.36
CA ASN A 111 -5.17 -9.02 -4.32
C ASN A 111 -4.03 -8.75 -5.30
N ALA A 112 -4.35 -8.35 -6.54
CA ALA A 112 -3.33 -7.98 -7.52
C ALA A 112 -2.46 -6.81 -7.05
N ILE A 113 -3.05 -5.78 -6.43
CA ILE A 113 -2.29 -4.66 -5.85
C ILE A 113 -1.35 -5.17 -4.75
N ASN A 114 -1.84 -6.02 -3.84
CA ASN A 114 -1.00 -6.58 -2.78
C ASN A 114 0.17 -7.40 -3.35
N GLU A 115 -0.07 -8.23 -4.37
CA GLU A 115 0.96 -9.02 -5.07
C GLU A 115 1.99 -8.11 -5.75
N LEU A 116 1.54 -7.12 -6.52
CA LEU A 116 2.43 -6.19 -7.22
C LEU A 116 3.27 -5.35 -6.25
N MET A 117 2.67 -4.89 -5.15
CA MET A 117 3.39 -4.17 -4.10
C MET A 117 4.38 -5.09 -3.36
N ALA A 118 4.03 -6.36 -3.15
CA ALA A 118 4.95 -7.32 -2.54
C ALA A 118 6.14 -7.65 -3.45
N LEU A 119 5.88 -7.79 -4.76
CA LEU A 119 6.90 -7.99 -5.79
C LEU A 119 7.78 -6.75 -5.94
N SER A 120 7.21 -5.55 -5.98
CA SER A 120 7.99 -4.31 -6.09
C SER A 120 8.90 -4.11 -4.88
N ARG A 121 8.45 -4.43 -3.67
CA ARG A 121 9.30 -4.45 -2.47
C ARG A 121 10.40 -5.52 -2.53
N ALA A 122 10.12 -6.70 -3.09
CA ALA A 122 11.13 -7.74 -3.27
C ALA A 122 12.17 -7.37 -4.35
N LEU A 123 11.74 -6.71 -5.43
CA LEU A 123 12.57 -6.31 -6.57
C LEU A 123 13.38 -5.02 -6.30
N ALA A 124 12.83 -4.08 -5.51
CA ALA A 124 13.55 -2.89 -5.06
C ALA A 124 14.75 -3.22 -4.15
N GLY A 125 14.90 -4.48 -3.77
CA GLY A 125 16.00 -4.95 -2.96
C GLY A 125 15.80 -4.59 -1.48
N GLU A 126 16.25 -5.50 -0.64
CA GLU A 126 16.36 -5.37 0.82
C GLU A 126 17.37 -4.28 1.24
N VAL A 127 17.83 -3.44 0.32
CA VAL A 127 18.88 -2.43 0.52
C VAL A 127 18.30 -1.09 0.97
N GLU A 128 17.13 -0.67 0.44
CA GLU A 128 16.52 0.63 0.77
C GLU A 128 15.34 0.56 1.75
N SER A 129 14.93 -0.64 2.17
CA SER A 129 13.86 -0.74 3.19
C SER A 129 14.37 -0.24 4.54
N PRO A 130 13.64 0.62 5.27
CA PRO A 130 14.08 1.16 6.55
C PRO A 130 14.43 0.04 7.53
N LEU A 131 15.48 0.24 8.34
CA LEU A 131 15.90 -0.72 9.34
C LEU A 131 14.78 -0.96 10.36
N ASN A 132 14.74 -2.15 10.96
CA ASN A 132 13.75 -2.44 12.00
C ASN A 132 14.05 -1.58 13.23
N PRO A 133 13.03 -0.94 13.84
CA PRO A 133 13.24 -0.15 15.04
C PRO A 133 13.68 -1.04 16.21
N ILE A 134 14.56 -0.50 17.05
CA ILE A 134 15.03 -1.14 18.27
C ILE A 134 14.12 -0.72 19.43
N VAL A 135 13.36 -1.67 19.95
CA VAL A 135 12.57 -1.50 21.17
C VAL A 135 13.49 -1.53 22.40
N CYS A 136 13.46 -0.44 23.17
CA CYS A 136 14.20 -0.32 24.42
C CYS A 136 13.70 -1.35 25.44
N THR A 137 14.62 -2.12 26.02
CA THR A 137 14.31 -3.14 27.03
C THR A 137 13.96 -2.54 28.40
N TYR A 138 14.28 -1.27 28.64
CA TYR A 138 14.00 -0.58 29.90
C TYR A 138 12.62 0.09 29.91
N CYS A 139 12.28 0.82 28.86
CA CYS A 139 11.05 1.63 28.81
C CYS A 139 10.08 1.26 27.68
N GLY A 140 10.44 0.33 26.78
CA GLY A 140 9.59 -0.13 25.69
C GLY A 140 9.47 0.83 24.50
N THR A 141 10.14 2.00 24.53
CA THR A 141 10.13 2.94 23.41
C THR A 141 10.78 2.32 22.18
N ALA A 142 10.15 2.45 21.01
CA ALA A 142 10.75 2.13 19.73
C ALA A 142 11.72 3.24 19.30
N ASN A 143 12.94 2.87 18.93
CA ASN A 143 14.00 3.80 18.53
C ASN A 143 14.44 3.47 17.09
N PRO A 144 14.93 4.46 16.33
CA PRO A 144 15.67 4.22 15.10
C PRO A 144 16.81 3.23 15.33
N ALA A 145 17.13 2.42 14.32
CA ALA A 145 18.12 1.35 14.43
C ALA A 145 19.56 1.87 14.57
N GLU A 146 19.79 3.14 14.23
CA GLU A 146 21.09 3.79 14.25
C GLU A 146 21.44 4.34 15.65
N LEU A 147 20.49 4.34 16.59
CA LEU A 147 20.74 4.86 17.93
C LEU A 147 21.36 3.80 18.84
N GLU A 148 22.36 4.20 19.61
CA GLU A 148 22.94 3.41 20.69
C GLU A 148 22.22 3.62 22.02
N LEU A 149 21.54 4.76 22.19
CA LEU A 149 20.83 5.15 23.40
C LEU A 149 19.36 5.42 23.09
N CYS A 150 18.48 5.05 24.02
CA CYS A 150 17.06 5.30 23.89
C CYS A 150 16.78 6.80 23.91
N GLN A 151 16.09 7.30 22.89
CA GLN A 151 15.72 8.71 22.77
C GLN A 151 14.75 9.18 23.87
N SER A 152 14.07 8.26 24.56
CA SER A 152 13.11 8.59 25.62
C SER A 152 13.71 8.51 27.03
N CYS A 153 14.43 7.44 27.36
CA CYS A 153 14.92 7.21 28.73
C CYS A 153 16.44 7.27 28.88
N GLY A 154 17.19 7.41 27.78
CA GLY A 154 18.66 7.39 27.78
C GLY A 154 19.29 6.03 28.07
N GLY A 155 18.50 4.97 28.21
CA GLY A 155 19.00 3.61 28.45
C GLY A 155 19.71 3.03 27.21
N PRO A 156 20.71 2.14 27.39
CA PRO A 156 21.41 1.53 26.26
C PRO A 156 20.47 0.64 25.44
N LEU A 157 20.57 0.75 24.13
CA LEU A 157 19.81 -0.09 23.21
C LEU A 157 20.58 -1.41 22.96
N PRO A 158 19.86 -2.56 22.89
CA PRO A 158 20.49 -3.86 22.68
C PRO A 158 21.12 -3.96 21.28
N VAL A 159 22.35 -4.48 21.24
CA VAL A 159 23.12 -4.73 20.01
C VAL A 159 22.74 -6.09 19.41
N ASP A 160 22.49 -7.08 20.27
CA ASP A 160 22.06 -8.41 19.86
C ASP A 160 20.54 -8.44 19.64
N LEU A 161 20.16 -8.70 18.40
CA LEU A 161 18.77 -8.79 17.97
C LEU A 161 18.34 -10.26 18.01
N PRO A 162 17.55 -10.70 19.01
CA PRO A 162 17.32 -12.12 19.31
C PRO A 162 16.56 -12.88 18.23
N ARG A 163 15.87 -12.18 17.32
CA ARG A 163 15.08 -12.80 16.26
C ARG A 163 15.53 -12.30 14.91
N VAL A 164 15.80 -13.22 14.01
CA VAL A 164 16.22 -12.91 12.63
C VAL A 164 15.12 -13.31 11.67
N CYS A 165 14.78 -12.42 10.74
CA CYS A 165 13.79 -12.73 9.71
C CYS A 165 14.33 -13.86 8.80
N PRO A 166 13.59 -14.96 8.57
CA PRO A 166 14.05 -16.06 7.73
C PRO A 166 14.05 -15.73 6.23
N LYS A 167 13.52 -14.56 5.83
CA LYS A 167 13.49 -14.12 4.43
C LYS A 167 14.57 -13.09 4.12
N CYS A 168 14.68 -12.03 4.93
CA CYS A 168 15.58 -10.91 4.65
C CYS A 168 16.73 -10.77 5.66
N GLU A 169 16.88 -11.73 6.58
CA GLU A 169 17.98 -11.83 7.55
C GLU A 169 18.16 -10.64 8.50
N ARG A 170 17.22 -9.70 8.53
CA ARG A 170 17.25 -8.57 9.46
C ARG A 170 16.88 -9.00 10.87
N GLY A 171 17.61 -8.47 11.84
CA GLY A 171 17.34 -8.68 13.26
C GLY A 171 16.16 -7.85 13.79
N HIS A 172 15.54 -8.33 14.85
CA HIS A 172 14.42 -7.73 15.55
C HIS A 172 14.61 -7.83 17.07
N THR A 173 14.29 -6.77 17.81
CA THR A 173 14.09 -6.84 19.28
C THR A 173 12.62 -6.96 19.68
N SER A 174 11.70 -6.64 18.76
CA SER A 174 10.27 -6.61 19.06
C SER A 174 9.64 -7.99 18.97
N GLN A 175 8.57 -8.19 19.75
CA GLN A 175 7.70 -9.36 19.66
C GLN A 175 6.71 -9.26 18.49
N ALA A 176 7.07 -8.53 17.43
CA ALA A 176 6.22 -8.42 16.25
C ALA A 176 6.06 -9.80 15.60
N LEU A 177 4.84 -10.11 15.16
CA LEU A 177 4.53 -11.34 14.43
C LEU A 177 5.03 -11.30 12.99
N PHE A 178 5.24 -10.11 12.43
CA PHE A 178 5.65 -9.88 11.05
C PHE A 178 6.85 -8.95 10.97
N CYS A 179 7.76 -9.24 10.03
CA CYS A 179 8.93 -8.41 9.74
C CYS A 179 8.47 -7.06 9.21
N GLN A 180 8.92 -5.96 9.84
CA GLN A 180 8.55 -4.61 9.44
C GLN A 180 9.22 -4.19 8.12
N ALA A 181 10.32 -4.85 7.74
CA ALA A 181 11.00 -4.61 6.46
C ALA A 181 10.36 -5.36 5.28
N CYS A 182 10.14 -6.67 5.40
CA CYS A 182 9.72 -7.51 4.26
C CYS A 182 8.32 -8.12 4.39
N GLY A 183 7.65 -7.97 5.54
CA GLY A 183 6.32 -8.53 5.81
C GLY A 183 6.28 -10.03 6.12
N THR A 184 7.40 -10.75 6.07
CA THR A 184 7.45 -12.18 6.39
C THR A 184 7.08 -12.42 7.84
N ARG A 185 6.25 -13.44 8.10
CA ARG A 185 5.95 -13.89 9.46
C ARG A 185 7.25 -14.29 10.16
N LEU A 186 7.53 -13.66 11.29
CA LEU A 186 8.66 -14.03 12.13
C LEU A 186 8.26 -15.27 12.91
N VAL A 187 8.97 -16.38 12.69
CA VAL A 187 8.86 -17.58 13.52
C VAL A 187 9.56 -17.31 14.86
N GLU A 188 9.03 -17.86 15.95
CA GLU A 188 9.78 -17.92 17.21
C GLU A 188 10.91 -18.94 17.00
N GLY A 189 12.13 -18.54 17.34
CA GLY A 189 13.28 -19.43 17.46
C GLY A 189 13.46 -19.80 18.92
#